data_AF-A0A8S3K9C1-F1
#
_entry.id   AF-A0A8S3K9C1-F1
#
_cell.length_a   1.000
_cell.length_b   1.000
_cell.length_c   1.000
_cell.angle_alpha   90.00
_cell.angle_beta   90.00
_cell.angle_gamma   90.00
#
_symmetry.space_group_name_H-M   'P 1'
#
loop_
_entity.id
_entity.type
_entity.pdbx_description
1 polymer ?
#
loop_
_entity_poly.entity_id
_entity_poly.type
_entity_poly.pdbx_seq_one_letter_code
_entity_poly.pdbx_strand_id
1 'polypeptide(L)'
;MQNSDNPVHSWSEFKTRFYDRYRTPNQIRYFRTELNVLFQGDNERTMDFLERLKSLMIEIDPNCNEEWLIRKFVEKIRLDIRARLDFDANLTMRDLIKKILTIESNIDELKIVEDLRRTALQKKKA
;
A
#
# COMPACT_ATOMS: atom_id res chain seq x y z
N MET A 1 -34.07 -21.90 -17.49
CA MET A 1 -34.64 -20.54 -17.46
C MET A 1 -34.27 -19.95 -16.11
N GLN A 2 -33.34 -18.99 -16.08
CA GLN A 2 -32.89 -18.36 -14.83
C GLN A 2 -33.88 -17.24 -14.45
N ASN A 3 -34.45 -17.32 -13.25
CA ASN A 3 -35.40 -16.36 -12.70
C ASN A 3 -34.86 -14.94 -12.75
N SER A 4 -35.49 -14.10 -13.58
CA SER A 4 -35.20 -12.67 -13.77
C SER A 4 -35.94 -11.75 -12.79
N ASP A 5 -36.39 -12.27 -11.63
CA ASP A 5 -37.41 -11.62 -10.79
C ASP A 5 -36.95 -11.23 -9.38
N ASN A 6 -35.64 -11.02 -9.18
CA ASN A 6 -35.13 -10.55 -7.88
C ASN A 6 -34.30 -9.28 -8.04
N PRO A 7 -34.95 -8.12 -8.34
CA PRO A 7 -34.26 -6.85 -8.47
C PRO A 7 -33.59 -6.47 -7.16
N VAL A 8 -32.45 -5.79 -7.25
CA VAL A 8 -31.72 -5.32 -6.08
C VAL A 8 -32.38 -4.06 -5.55
N HIS A 9 -32.79 -4.04 -4.28
CA HIS A 9 -33.59 -2.96 -3.69
C HIS A 9 -32.76 -1.97 -2.86
N SER A 10 -31.47 -2.25 -2.63
CA SER A 10 -30.58 -1.34 -1.92
C SER A 10 -29.13 -1.46 -2.38
N TRP A 11 -28.35 -0.41 -2.13
CA TRP A 11 -26.91 -0.45 -2.37
C TRP A 11 -26.19 -1.51 -1.51
N SER A 12 -26.69 -1.77 -0.30
CA SER A 12 -26.14 -2.81 0.59
C SER A 12 -26.36 -4.20 0.02
N GLU A 13 -27.57 -4.46 -0.49
CA GLU A 13 -27.93 -5.71 -1.13
C GLU A 13 -27.15 -5.90 -2.44
N PHE A 14 -26.97 -4.84 -3.23
CA PHE A 14 -26.12 -4.87 -4.41
C PHE A 14 -24.71 -5.35 -4.07
N LYS A 15 -24.07 -4.69 -3.09
CA LYS A 15 -22.71 -5.00 -2.68
C LYS A 15 -22.58 -6.45 -2.21
N THR A 16 -23.54 -6.92 -1.42
CA THR A 16 -23.56 -8.30 -0.93
C THR A 16 -23.60 -9.30 -2.09
N ARG A 17 -24.58 -9.16 -2.99
CA ARG A 17 -24.71 -10.05 -4.16
C ARG A 17 -23.54 -9.95 -5.13
N PHE A 18 -23.00 -8.75 -5.31
CA PHE A 18 -21.82 -8.51 -6.13
C PHE A 18 -20.60 -9.25 -5.57
N TYR A 19 -20.35 -9.12 -4.26
CA TYR A 19 -19.23 -9.81 -3.61
C TYR A 19 -19.43 -11.32 -3.57
N ASP A 20 -20.63 -11.82 -3.32
CA ASP A 20 -20.91 -13.27 -3.37
C ASP A 20 -20.60 -13.86 -4.75
N ARG A 21 -20.88 -13.10 -5.82
CA ARG A 21 -20.68 -13.56 -7.20
C ARG A 21 -19.23 -13.42 -7.67
N TYR A 22 -18.56 -12.32 -7.33
CA TYR A 22 -17.27 -11.94 -7.91
C TYR A 22 -16.10 -12.01 -6.92
N ARG A 23 -16.35 -12.36 -5.66
CA ARG A 23 -15.34 -12.56 -4.63
C ARG A 23 -15.31 -14.01 -4.15
N THR A 24 -15.10 -14.90 -5.10
CA THR A 24 -15.03 -16.34 -4.81
C THR A 24 -13.86 -16.67 -3.87
N PRO A 25 -13.91 -17.79 -3.11
CA PRO A 25 -12.81 -18.22 -2.26
C PRO A 25 -11.46 -18.34 -3.01
N ASN A 26 -11.50 -18.73 -4.29
CA ASN A 26 -10.30 -18.81 -5.13
C ASN A 26 -9.72 -17.42 -5.44
N GLN A 27 -10.55 -16.42 -5.72
CA GLN A 27 -10.10 -15.04 -5.93
C GLN A 27 -9.53 -14.43 -4.64
N ILE A 28 -10.19 -14.66 -3.50
CA ILE A 28 -9.66 -14.21 -2.20
C ILE A 28 -8.30 -14.87 -1.91
N ARG A 29 -8.14 -16.17 -2.22
CA ARG A 29 -6.85 -16.86 -2.10
C ARG A 29 -5.78 -16.25 -3.00
N TYR A 30 -6.14 -15.91 -4.23
CA TYR A 30 -5.26 -15.20 -5.16
C TYR A 30 -4.82 -13.85 -4.57
N PHE A 31 -5.75 -13.00 -4.13
CA PHE A 31 -5.42 -11.71 -3.54
C PHE A 31 -4.56 -11.82 -2.26
N ARG A 32 -4.80 -12.83 -1.42
CA ARG A 32 -3.93 -13.12 -0.27
C ARG A 32 -2.51 -13.51 -0.70
N THR A 33 -2.38 -14.24 -1.80
CA THR A 33 -1.07 -14.61 -2.37
C THR A 33 -0.36 -13.37 -2.88
N GLU A 34 -1.05 -12.52 -3.63
CA GLU A 34 -0.55 -11.21 -4.07
C GLU A 34 -0.12 -10.35 -2.87
N LEU A 35 -0.92 -10.32 -1.79
CA LEU A 35 -0.61 -9.54 -0.60
C LEU A 35 0.66 -10.05 0.08
N ASN A 36 0.90 -11.37 0.08
CA ASN A 36 2.08 -11.96 0.70
C ASN A 36 3.38 -11.56 -0.03
N VAL A 37 3.34 -11.41 -1.35
CA VAL A 37 4.50 -11.03 -2.17
C VAL A 37 4.59 -9.53 -2.45
N LEU A 38 3.52 -8.77 -2.15
CA LEU A 38 3.52 -7.33 -2.28
C LEU A 38 4.57 -6.72 -1.34
N PHE A 39 5.46 -5.89 -1.86
CA PHE A 39 6.36 -5.00 -1.12
C PHE A 39 6.50 -3.72 -1.94
N GLN A 40 6.81 -2.61 -1.27
CA GLN A 40 7.11 -1.36 -1.99
C GLN A 40 8.39 -1.54 -2.81
N GLY A 41 8.35 -1.15 -4.08
CA GLY A 41 9.52 -1.15 -4.95
C GLY A 41 10.55 -0.07 -4.58
N ASP A 42 11.82 -0.30 -4.92
CA ASP A 42 12.94 0.60 -4.57
C ASP A 42 12.78 2.04 -5.07
N ASN A 43 12.05 2.23 -6.18
CA ASN A 43 11.79 3.54 -6.79
C ASN A 43 10.29 3.92 -6.78
N GLU A 44 9.43 3.14 -6.11
CA GLU A 44 7.99 3.37 -6.07
C GLU A 44 7.64 4.42 -5.01
N ARG A 45 6.88 5.48 -5.36
CA ARG A 45 6.46 6.47 -4.36
C ARG A 45 5.58 5.83 -3.30
N THR A 46 5.73 6.27 -2.06
CA THR A 46 4.97 5.76 -0.91
C THR A 46 3.46 5.82 -1.14
N MET A 47 2.95 6.89 -1.75
CA MET A 47 1.52 7.04 -1.98
C MET A 47 0.99 6.04 -3.01
N ASP A 48 1.70 5.83 -4.11
CA ASP A 48 1.34 4.84 -5.14
C ASP A 48 1.30 3.43 -4.54
N PHE A 49 2.31 3.10 -3.72
CA PHE A 49 2.36 1.85 -2.98
C PHE A 49 1.17 1.70 -2.01
N LEU A 50 0.85 2.76 -1.26
CA LEU A 50 -0.26 2.74 -0.33
C LEU A 50 -1.61 2.52 -1.03
N GLU A 51 -1.82 3.15 -2.18
CA GLU A 51 -3.03 2.96 -2.98
C GLU A 51 -3.16 1.50 -3.44
N ARG A 52 -2.08 0.93 -3.98
CA ARG A 52 -2.02 -0.50 -4.35
C ARG A 52 -2.33 -1.43 -3.17
N LEU A 53 -1.71 -1.17 -2.01
CA LEU A 53 -1.97 -1.95 -0.80
C LEU A 53 -3.44 -1.86 -0.37
N LYS A 54 -4.01 -0.65 -0.32
CA LYS A 54 -5.41 -0.42 0.05
C LYS A 54 -6.36 -1.13 -0.89
N SER A 55 -6.16 -1.00 -2.20
CA SER A 55 -6.97 -1.70 -3.20
C SER A 55 -6.95 -3.20 -2.97
N LEU A 56 -5.76 -3.79 -2.76
CA LEU A 56 -5.63 -5.22 -2.53
C LEU A 56 -6.29 -5.68 -1.23
N MET A 57 -6.17 -4.89 -0.16
CA MET A 57 -6.80 -5.20 1.13
C MET A 57 -8.32 -5.15 1.04
N ILE A 58 -8.89 -4.15 0.35
CA ILE A 58 -10.34 -4.08 0.07
C ILE A 58 -10.78 -5.32 -0.73
N GLU A 59 -9.95 -5.81 -1.65
CA GLU A 59 -10.23 -7.03 -2.41
C GLU A 59 -10.19 -8.32 -1.59
N ILE A 60 -9.52 -8.32 -0.45
CA ILE A 60 -9.53 -9.44 0.50
C ILE A 60 -10.70 -9.32 1.48
N ASP A 61 -10.89 -8.12 2.03
CA ASP A 61 -11.90 -7.80 3.03
C ASP A 61 -12.35 -6.33 2.90
N PRO A 62 -13.57 -6.05 2.41
CA PRO A 62 -14.13 -4.69 2.34
C PRO A 62 -14.27 -3.99 3.67
N ASN A 63 -14.39 -4.76 4.76
CA ASN A 63 -14.57 -4.25 6.10
C ASN A 63 -13.25 -4.21 6.85
N CYS A 64 -12.11 -4.26 6.14
CA CYS A 64 -10.79 -4.18 6.72
C CYS A 64 -10.69 -2.97 7.66
N ASN A 65 -10.23 -3.20 8.88
CA ASN A 65 -10.02 -2.12 9.84
C ASN A 65 -8.70 -1.38 9.57
N GLU A 66 -8.60 -0.15 10.08
CA GLU A 66 -7.43 0.72 9.90
C GLU A 66 -6.16 0.11 10.52
N GLU A 67 -6.29 -0.60 11.63
CA GLU A 67 -5.16 -1.25 12.32
C GLU A 67 -4.48 -2.30 11.42
N TRP A 68 -5.26 -3.14 10.73
CA TRP A 68 -4.72 -4.13 9.82
C TRP A 68 -3.98 -3.47 8.64
N LEU A 69 -4.52 -2.37 8.11
CA LEU A 69 -3.87 -1.58 7.06
C LEU A 69 -2.56 -0.97 7.55
N ILE A 70 -2.54 -0.36 8.74
CA ILE A 70 -1.33 0.22 9.35
C ILE A 70 -0.25 -0.85 9.49
N ARG A 71 -0.60 -2.00 10.08
CA ARG A 71 0.34 -3.10 10.28
C ARG A 71 0.92 -3.59 8.97
N LYS A 72 0.09 -3.80 7.95
CA LYS A 72 0.55 -4.24 6.65
C LYS A 72 1.39 -3.17 5.96
N PHE A 73 1.01 -1.90 6.05
CA PHE A 73 1.76 -0.82 5.45
C PHE A 73 3.18 -0.73 6.02
N VAL A 74 3.35 -0.77 7.35
CA VAL A 74 4.67 -0.76 8.00
C VAL A 74 5.48 -2.03 7.70
N GLU A 75 4.85 -3.19 7.64
CA GLU A 75 5.52 -4.45 7.32
C GLU A 75 6.10 -4.45 5.91
N LYS A 76 5.37 -3.84 4.96
CA LYS A 76 5.54 -3.99 3.51
C LYS A 76 6.26 -2.82 2.84
N ILE A 77 6.44 -1.72 3.57
CA ILE A 77 7.18 -0.54 3.08
C ILE A 77 8.65 -0.85 2.89
N ARG A 78 9.31 -0.11 2.00
CA ARG A 78 10.73 -0.29 1.70
C ARG A 78 11.60 -0.19 2.96
N LEU A 79 12.67 -0.98 3.00
CA LEU A 79 13.48 -1.18 4.20
C LEU A 79 14.20 0.10 4.66
N ASP A 80 14.67 0.92 3.73
CA ASP A 80 15.37 2.18 4.02
C ASP A 80 14.43 3.22 4.67
N ILE A 81 13.15 3.27 4.30
CA ILE A 81 12.15 4.05 5.02
C ILE A 81 11.85 3.41 6.38
N ARG A 82 11.56 2.10 6.39
CA ARG A 82 11.19 1.37 7.61
C ARG A 82 12.25 1.48 8.71
N ALA A 83 13.52 1.42 8.34
CA ALA A 83 14.65 1.52 9.27
C ALA A 83 14.76 2.91 9.94
N ARG A 84 14.15 3.94 9.35
CA ARG A 84 14.11 5.32 9.87
C ARG A 84 12.78 5.66 10.54
N LEU A 85 11.82 4.74 10.49
CA LEU A 85 10.49 4.95 11.04
C LEU A 85 10.47 4.61 12.53
N ASP A 86 10.22 5.62 13.36
CA ASP A 86 9.85 5.43 14.76
C ASP A 86 8.34 5.14 14.86
N PHE A 87 8.00 3.85 14.90
CA PHE A 87 6.63 3.35 14.89
C PHE A 87 6.09 3.17 16.31
N ASP A 88 5.00 3.89 16.59
CA ASP A 88 4.16 3.71 17.78
C ASP A 88 2.82 3.09 17.34
N ALA A 89 2.39 2.05 18.05
CA ALA A 89 1.15 1.32 17.79
C ALA A 89 -0.10 2.21 17.91
N ASN A 90 -0.02 3.36 18.59
CA ASN A 90 -1.13 4.30 18.73
C ASN A 90 -1.21 5.35 17.61
N LEU A 91 -0.33 5.29 16.61
CA LEU A 91 -0.36 6.22 15.48
C LEU A 91 -1.60 6.01 14.61
N THR A 92 -2.24 7.11 14.22
CA THR A 92 -3.26 7.08 13.17
C THR A 92 -2.60 6.87 11.81
N MET A 93 -3.36 6.37 10.82
CA MET A 93 -2.83 6.20 9.47
C MET A 93 -2.35 7.52 8.87
N ARG A 94 -3.02 8.63 9.21
CA ARG A 94 -2.65 9.97 8.76
C ARG A 94 -1.28 10.39 9.29
N ASP A 95 -1.01 10.17 10.58
CA ASP A 95 0.25 10.56 11.20
C ASP A 95 1.40 9.69 10.70
N LEU A 96 1.12 8.40 10.50
CA LEU A 96 2.06 7.45 9.90
C LEU A 96 2.45 7.88 8.48
N ILE A 97 1.48 8.21 7.62
CA ILE A 97 1.76 8.68 6.26
C ILE A 97 2.63 9.93 6.28
N LYS A 98 2.29 10.92 7.12
CA LYS A 98 3.09 12.15 7.23
C LYS A 98 4.55 11.86 7.61
N LYS A 99 4.78 11.01 8.63
CA LYS A 99 6.12 10.61 9.04
C LYS A 99 6.89 9.94 7.89
N ILE A 100 6.24 9.00 7.21
CA ILE A 100 6.86 8.25 6.11
C ILE A 100 7.20 9.17 4.94
N LEU A 101 6.32 10.09 4.55
CA LEU A 101 6.58 11.03 3.45
C LEU A 101 7.75 11.97 3.76
N THR A 102 7.89 12.41 5.01
CA THR A 102 9.07 13.17 5.45
C THR A 102 10.34 12.33 5.32
N ILE A 103 10.30 11.05 5.72
CA ILE A 103 11.45 10.15 5.58
C ILE A 103 11.81 9.95 4.10
N GLU A 104 10.82 9.71 3.24
CA GLU A 104 11.02 9.55 1.79
C GLU A 104 11.68 10.79 1.18
N SER A 105 11.19 12.00 1.50
CA SER A 105 11.79 13.26 1.04
C SER A 105 13.25 13.39 1.47
N ASN A 106 13.55 13.10 2.74
CA ASN A 106 14.92 13.18 3.26
C ASN A 106 15.86 12.19 2.55
N ILE A 107 15.37 10.99 2.23
CA ILE A 107 16.16 9.99 1.49
C ILE A 107 16.46 10.49 0.07
N ASP A 108 15.45 11.04 -0.61
CA ASP A 108 15.59 11.55 -1.97
C ASP A 108 16.59 12.71 -2.02
N GLU A 109 16.51 13.65 -1.08
CA GLU A 109 17.46 14.75 -0.94
C GLU A 109 18.91 14.25 -0.73
N LEU A 110 19.10 13.25 0.15
CA LEU A 110 20.43 12.67 0.38
C LEU A 110 21.00 12.02 -0.88
N LYS A 111 20.18 11.30 -1.65
CA LYS A 111 20.60 10.69 -2.93
C LYS A 111 21.07 11.76 -3.93
N ILE A 112 20.30 12.84 -4.07
CA ILE A 112 20.67 13.98 -4.95
C ILE A 112 22.01 14.58 -4.53
N VAL A 113 22.21 14.82 -3.22
CA VAL A 113 23.46 15.39 -2.71
C VAL A 113 24.65 14.46 -2.96
N GLU A 114 24.48 13.15 -2.79
CA GLU A 114 25.53 12.18 -3.09
C GLU A 114 25.90 12.13 -4.57
N ASP A 115 24.91 12.16 -5.46
CA ASP A 115 25.12 12.13 -6.90
C ASP A 115 25.86 13.39 -7.40
N LEU A 116 25.51 14.56 -6.85
CA LEU A 116 26.23 15.81 -7.12
C LEU A 116 27.69 15.74 -6.65
N ARG A 117 27.95 15.20 -5.45
CA ARG A 117 29.31 15.02 -4.93
C ARG A 117 30.14 14.09 -5.81
N ARG A 118 29.56 12.94 -6.23
CA ARG A 118 30.23 11.98 -7.12
C ARG A 118 30.59 12.61 -8.46
N THR A 119 29.66 13.36 -9.05
CA THR A 119 29.87 14.05 -10.34
C THR A 119 30.97 15.12 -10.23
N ALA A 120 31.00 15.89 -9.14
CA ALA A 120 32.04 16.89 -8.90
C ALA A 120 33.43 16.27 -8.72
N LEU A 121 33.52 15.12 -8.06
CA LEU A 121 34.78 14.36 -7.88
C LEU A 121 35.30 13.79 -9.21
N GLN A 122 34.42 13.31 -10.10
CA GLN A 122 34.80 12.82 -11.42
C GLN A 122 35.33 13.95 -12.32
N LYS A 123 34.67 15.12 -12.31
CA LYS A 123 35.13 16.30 -13.07
C LYS A 123 36.48 16.86 -12.62
N LYS A 124 36.91 16.61 -11.38
CA LYS A 124 38.23 17.03 -10.88
C LYS A 124 39.37 16.07 -11.25
N LYS A 125 39.04 14.85 -11.71
CA LYS A 125 40.02 13.81 -12.10
C LYS A 125 40.21 13.70 -13.62
N ALA A 126 39.37 14.37 -14.40
CA ALA A 126 39.48 14.53 -15.84
C ALA A 126 40.17 15.88 -16.15
#